data_AF-A0A351MRL6-F1
#
_entry.id   AF-A0A351MRL6-F1
#
_cell.length_a   1.000
_cell.length_b   1.000
_cell.length_c   1.000
_cell.angle_alpha   90.00
_cell.angle_beta   90.00
_cell.angle_gamma   90.00
#
_symmetry.space_group_name_H-M   'P 1'
#
loop_
_entity.id
_entity.type
_entity.pdbx_description
1 polymer ?
#
loop_
_entity_poly.entity_id
_entity_poly.type
_entity_poly.pdbx_seq_one_letter_code
_entity_poly.pdbx_strand_id
1 'polypeptide(L)' 'IDHYLGKETVQDLLVLRFANPILEPLWNRRHVDHVQITVAEELGVGSRGGYYEHSGATRDMLQNHTMQLL' A
#
# COMPACT_ATOMS: atom_id res chain seq x y z
N ILE A 1 -6.49 -1.10 13.67
CA ILE A 1 -5.02 -1.02 13.55
C ILE A 1 -4.68 -1.60 12.20
N ASP A 2 -3.89 -0.88 11.40
CA ASP A 2 -3.39 -1.38 10.14
C ASP A 2 -1.92 -1.75 10.31
N HIS A 3 -1.60 -3.03 10.10
CA HIS A 3 -0.25 -3.54 10.32
C HIS A 3 0.71 -3.20 9.16
N TYR A 4 0.22 -2.78 7.99
CA TYR A 4 1.08 -2.34 6.89
C TYR A 4 1.84 -1.06 7.28
N LEU A 5 1.21 -0.17 8.07
CA LEU A 5 1.84 1.04 8.62
C LEU A 5 2.98 0.74 9.61
N GLY A 6 3.06 -0.49 10.11
CA GLY A 6 4.15 -0.96 10.98
C GLY A 6 5.34 -1.53 10.21
N LYS A 7 5.24 -1.69 8.88
CA LYS A 7 6.34 -2.20 8.05
C LYS A 7 7.38 -1.09 7.85
N GLU A 8 8.65 -1.40 8.08
CA GLU A 8 9.77 -0.47 7.99
C GLU A 8 9.76 0.32 6.66
N THR A 9 9.66 -0.39 5.53
CA THR A 9 9.64 0.24 4.20
C THR A 9 8.43 1.14 3.94
N VAL A 10 7.31 0.93 4.63
CA VAL A 10 6.14 1.82 4.56
C VAL A 10 6.40 3.11 5.35
N GLN A 11 7.05 3.00 6.52
CA GLN A 11 7.43 4.15 7.32
C GLN A 11 8.49 5.01 6.61
N ASP A 12 9.42 4.37 5.90
CA ASP A 12 10.47 5.04 5.12
C ASP A 12 9.94 5.93 3.99
N LEU A 13 8.71 5.72 3.49
CA LEU A 13 8.14 6.53 2.42
C LEU A 13 8.10 8.03 2.77
N LEU A 14 7.82 8.37 4.03
CA LEU A 14 7.79 9.76 4.48
C LEU A 14 9.20 10.37 4.50
N VAL A 15 10.20 9.59 4.93
CA VAL A 15 11.60 10.02 4.92
C VAL A 15 12.08 10.20 3.48
N LEU A 16 11.79 9.23 2.60
CA LEU A 16 12.14 9.29 1.19
C LEU A 16 11.58 10.55 0.52
N ARG A 17 10.29 10.86 0.78
CA ARG A 17 9.58 11.97 0.15
C ARG A 17 10.01 13.34 0.67
N PHE A 18 10.22 13.49 1.98
CA PHE A 18 10.35 14.82 2.60
C PHE A 18 11.75 15.14 3.14
N ALA A 19 12.60 14.14 3.41
CA ALA A 19 13.96 14.37 3.92
C ALA A 19 15.03 14.42 2.82
N ASN A 20 14.64 14.31 1.55
CA ASN A 20 15.56 14.27 0.41
C ASN A 20 15.32 15.44 -0.56
N PRO A 21 16.13 16.51 -0.52
CA PRO A 21 15.98 17.68 -1.41
C PRO A 21 16.10 17.38 -2.91
N ILE A 22 16.68 16.23 -3.26
CA ILE A 22 16.77 15.76 -4.65
C ILE A 22 15.42 15.19 -5.12
N LEU A 23 14.70 14.48 -4.25
CA LEU A 23 13.48 13.73 -4.62
C LEU A 23 12.20 14.54 -4.38
N GLU A 24 12.17 15.38 -3.34
CA GLU A 24 11.02 16.25 -3.00
C GLU A 24 10.48 17.03 -4.21
N PRO A 25 11.29 17.75 -5.02
CA PRO A 25 10.77 18.52 -6.14
C PRO A 25 10.28 17.67 -7.33
N LEU A 26 10.65 16.38 -7.38
CA LEU A 26 10.23 15.45 -8.42
C LEU A 26 8.87 14.80 -8.12
N TRP A 27 8.44 14.78 -6.85
CA TRP A 27 7.20 14.08 -6.46
C TRP A 27 5.92 14.90 -6.72
N ASN A 28 5.61 15.13 -8.01
CA ASN A 28 4.39 15.81 -8.45
C ASN A 28 4.02 15.45 -9.90
N ARG A 29 2.79 15.83 -10.31
CA ARG A 29 2.22 15.54 -11.64
C ARG A 29 2.99 16.09 -12.86
N ARG A 30 4.03 16.92 -12.67
CA ARG A 30 4.87 17.38 -13.79
C ARG A 30 5.96 16.39 -14.14
N HIS A 31 6.33 15.52 -13.20
CA HIS A 31 7.45 14.57 -13.35
C HIS A 31 7.02 13.11 -13.12
N VAL A 32 5.91 12.88 -12.41
CA VAL A 32 5.34 11.54 -12.18
C VAL A 32 4.16 11.32 -13.12
N ASP A 33 4.27 10.31 -13.97
CA ASP A 33 3.20 9.88 -14.89
C ASP A 33 2.10 9.11 -14.16
N HIS A 34 2.47 8.07 -13.38
CA HIS A 34 1.55 7.33 -12.54
C HIS A 34 2.25 6.75 -11.30
N VAL A 35 1.46 6.38 -10.29
CA VAL A 35 1.89 5.63 -9.11
C VAL A 35 1.17 4.30 -9.13
N GLN A 36 1.93 3.20 -9.03
CA GLN A 36 1.38 1.86 -8.96
C GLN A 36 1.65 1.27 -7.58
N ILE A 37 0.59 0.82 -6.91
CA ILE A 37 0.66 0.08 -5.66
C ILE A 37 0.17 -1.34 -5.96
N THR A 38 1.01 -2.34 -5.67
CA THR A 38 0.69 -3.74 -5.92
C THR A 38 0.81 -4.52 -4.62
N VAL A 39 -0.24 -5.28 -4.30
CA VAL A 39 -0.21 -6.28 -3.24
C VAL A 39 -0.63 -7.59 -3.87
N ALA A 40 0.29 -8.56 -3.89
CA ALA A 40 0.12 -9.84 -4.56
C ALA A 40 0.47 -10.98 -3.60
N GLU A 41 -0.31 -12.05 -3.66
CA GLU A 41 -0.12 -13.25 -2.85
C GLU A 41 -0.21 -14.47 -3.78
N GLU A 42 0.68 -15.44 -3.59
CA GLU A 42 0.61 -16.74 -4.29
C GLU A 42 -0.37 -17.71 -3.62
N LEU A 43 -0.71 -17.45 -2.36
CA LEU A 43 -1.62 -18.29 -1.58
C LEU A 43 -3.07 -18.03 -1.98
N GLY A 44 -3.84 -19.12 -2.12
CA GLY A 44 -5.29 -19.05 -2.22
C GLY A 44 -5.96 -18.82 -0.86
N VAL A 45 -7.30 -18.79 -0.85
CA VAL A 45 -8.12 -18.48 0.34
C VAL A 45 -7.91 -19.42 1.54
N GLY A 46 -7.39 -20.63 1.30
CA GLY A 46 -7.13 -21.63 2.34
C GLY A 46 -8.36 -21.93 3.19
N SER A 47 -8.17 -22.02 4.52
CA SER A 47 -9.25 -22.27 5.47
C SER A 47 -10.14 -21.06 5.77
N ARG A 48 -9.84 -19.86 5.21
CA ARG A 48 -10.56 -18.61 5.49
C ARG A 48 -11.74 -18.35 4.55
N GLY A 49 -12.16 -19.34 3.75
CA GLY A 49 -13.21 -19.20 2.73
C GLY A 49 -14.49 -18.53 3.24
N GLY A 50 -15.01 -18.94 4.40
CA GLY A 50 -16.24 -18.37 4.95
C GLY A 50 -16.16 -16.89 5.33
N TYR A 51 -14.99 -16.41 5.75
CA TYR A 51 -14.75 -14.97 5.96
C TYR A 51 -14.58 -14.25 4.63
N TYR A 52 -13.74 -14.81 3.76
CA TYR A 52 -13.31 -14.17 2.52
C TYR A 52 -14.46 -14.00 1.51
N GLU A 53 -15.45 -14.90 1.51
CA GLU A 53 -16.66 -14.81 0.68
C GLU A 53 -17.43 -13.50 0.91
N HIS A 54 -17.46 -13.00 2.15
CA HIS A 54 -18.18 -11.77 2.49
C HIS A 54 -17.31 -10.51 2.41
N SER A 55 -16.01 -10.64 2.65
CA SER A 55 -15.08 -9.50 2.63
C SER A 55 -14.54 -9.22 1.22
N GLY A 56 -14.06 -10.24 0.52
CA GLY A 56 -13.31 -10.17 -0.73
C GLY A 56 -12.02 -9.34 -0.61
N ALA A 57 -11.27 -9.27 -1.71
CA ALA A 57 -10.04 -8.47 -1.76
C ALA A 57 -10.27 -6.97 -1.42
N THR A 58 -11.44 -6.43 -1.72
CA THR A 58 -11.76 -5.02 -1.45
C THR A 58 -11.74 -4.69 0.04
N ARG A 59 -12.37 -5.49 0.90
CA ARG A 59 -12.37 -5.23 2.34
C ARG A 59 -11.17 -5.84 3.07
N ASP A 60 -10.61 -6.93 2.54
CA ASP A 60 -9.47 -7.60 3.16
C ASP A 60 -8.15 -6.85 2.90
N MET A 61 -7.98 -6.25 1.71
CA MET A 61 -6.70 -5.65 1.26
C MET A 61 -6.76 -4.21 0.76
N LEU A 62 -7.82 -3.83 0.03
CA LEU A 62 -7.88 -2.51 -0.61
C LEU A 62 -8.20 -1.40 0.40
N GLN A 63 -9.35 -1.50 1.07
CA GLN A 63 -9.92 -0.45 1.91
C GLN A 63 -9.04 -0.08 3.11
N ASN A 64 -8.22 -1.03 3.57
CA ASN A 64 -7.27 -0.86 4.67
C ASN A 64 -5.86 -0.61 4.10
N HIS A 65 -5.08 -1.66 3.89
CA HIS A 65 -3.66 -1.66 3.62
C HIS A 65 -3.30 -0.82 2.39
N THR A 66 -3.97 -1.06 1.26
CA THR A 66 -3.65 -0.36 0.01
C THR A 66 -4.02 1.12 0.07
N MET A 67 -5.18 1.45 0.62
CA MET A 67 -5.63 2.84 0.77
C MET A 67 -4.77 3.65 1.75
N GLN A 68 -4.15 3.01 2.76
CA GLN A 68 -3.20 3.71 3.64
C GLN A 68 -1.89 4.11 2.94
N LEU A 69 -1.55 3.46 1.82
CA LEU A 69 -0.34 3.75 1.03
C LEU A 69 -0.59 4.77 -0.10
N LEU A 70 -1.85 5.14 -0.36
CA LEU A 70 -2.23 6.14 -1.36
C LEU A 70 -1.94 7.57 -0.87
#